data_AF-A0A350ACV7-F1
#
_entry.id   AF-A0A350ACV7-F1
#
_cell.length_a   1.000
_cell.length_b   1.000
_cell.length_c   1.000
_cell.angle_alpha   90.00
_cell.angle_beta   90.00
_cell.angle_gamma   90.00
#
_symmetry.space_group_name_H-M   'P 1'
#
loop_
_entity.id
_entity.type
_entity.pdbx_description
1 polymer ?
#
loop_
_entity_poly.entity_id
_entity_poly.type
_entity_poly.pdbx_seq_one_letter_code
_entity_poly.pdbx_strand_id
1 'polypeptide(L)'
;KEVIPYTGKTYADQDDTPVFHHVGVYAYRPPALAAYAGWTTGPLETLEGLEQLRFLENGRKVLCVEVDAKGRQFWELNNPSDVPRIEAMMAEMGMA
;
A
#
# COMPACT_ATOMS: atom_id res chain seq x y z
N LYS A 1 -3.19 -1.21 7.41
CA LYS A 1 -2.13 -0.30 7.89
C LYS A 1 -1.85 0.66 6.76
N GLU A 2 -2.04 1.96 6.96
CA GLU A 2 -2.11 2.94 5.87
C GLU A 2 -0.75 3.47 5.41
N VAL A 3 0.31 3.25 6.18
CA VAL A 3 1.66 3.74 5.90
C VAL A 3 2.64 2.57 5.96
N ILE A 4 3.59 2.55 5.03
CA ILE A 4 4.76 1.68 5.09
C ILE A 4 5.92 2.51 5.67
N PRO A 5 6.38 2.24 6.90
CA PRO A 5 7.43 3.04 7.54
C PRO A 5 8.83 2.78 6.96
N TYR A 6 9.03 1.66 6.25
CA TYR A 6 10.29 1.34 5.63
C TYR A 6 10.62 2.32 4.49
N THR A 7 11.72 3.04 4.62
CA THR A 7 12.25 3.94 3.60
C THR A 7 13.48 3.32 2.96
N GLY A 8 13.53 3.30 1.62
CA GLY A 8 14.68 2.78 0.87
C GLY A 8 15.93 3.66 0.93
N LYS A 9 15.92 4.73 1.73
CA LYS A 9 17.03 5.66 1.97
C LYS A 9 16.95 6.17 3.40
N THR A 10 18.10 6.51 3.98
CA THR A 10 18.18 7.13 5.31
C THR A 10 17.96 8.64 5.16
N TYR A 11 17.08 9.18 6.00
CA TYR A 11 16.86 10.61 6.16
C TYR A 11 17.63 11.11 7.39
N ALA A 12 18.13 12.34 7.38
CA ALA A 12 18.72 12.95 8.56
C ALA A 12 17.63 13.36 9.56
N ASP A 13 18.00 13.57 10.83
CA ASP A 13 17.05 13.87 11.91
C ASP A 13 16.16 15.10 11.63
N GLN A 14 16.67 16.03 10.81
CA GLN A 14 15.99 17.30 10.49
C GLN A 14 15.25 17.26 9.15
N ASP A 15 15.32 16.15 8.42
CA ASP A 15 14.74 16.04 7.08
C ASP A 15 13.25 15.71 7.15
N ASP A 16 12.46 16.37 6.30
CA ASP A 16 11.08 15.97 6.06
C ASP A 16 11.04 14.58 5.42
N THR A 17 10.41 13.63 6.12
CA THR A 17 10.15 12.30 5.59
C THR A 17 8.77 12.30 4.94
N PRO A 18 8.66 12.10 3.62
CA PRO A 18 7.37 12.05 2.96
C PRO A 18 6.60 10.81 3.42
N VAL A 19 5.36 11.02 3.84
CA VAL A 19 4.44 9.96 4.26
C VAL A 19 3.36 9.81 3.19
N PHE A 20 3.27 8.63 2.62
CA PHE A 20 2.26 8.29 1.61
C PHE A 20 1.25 7.29 2.20
N HIS A 21 -0.02 7.45 1.82
CA HIS A 21 -1.04 6.44 2.05
C HIS A 21 -0.83 5.29 1.06
N HIS A 22 -0.53 4.10 1.58
CA HIS A 22 -0.28 2.91 0.78
C HIS A 22 -1.60 2.31 0.30
N VAL A 23 -1.80 2.30 -1.02
CA VAL A 23 -2.94 1.65 -1.66
C VAL A 23 -2.59 0.19 -1.93
N GLY A 24 -3.44 -0.74 -1.49
CA GLY A 24 -3.24 -2.19 -1.59
C GLY A 24 -3.35 -2.78 -3.01
N VAL A 25 -2.86 -2.09 -4.03
CA VAL A 25 -2.85 -2.54 -5.43
C VAL A 25 -1.44 -2.95 -5.82
N TYR A 26 -1.30 -4.18 -6.32
CA TYR A 26 0.00 -4.76 -6.62
C TYR A 26 0.05 -5.34 -8.03
N ALA A 27 1.24 -5.28 -8.64
CA ALA A 27 1.55 -5.96 -9.88
C ALA A 27 2.79 -6.82 -9.68
N TYR A 28 2.69 -8.12 -9.97
CA TYR A 28 3.77 -9.08 -9.77
C TYR A 28 4.21 -9.69 -11.09
N ARG A 29 5.52 -9.90 -11.23
CA ARG A 29 6.04 -10.83 -12.23
C ARG A 29 5.70 -12.25 -11.77
N PRO A 30 5.18 -13.14 -12.64
CA PRO A 30 4.84 -14.51 -12.25
C PRO A 30 5.92 -15.26 -11.45
N PRO A 31 7.22 -15.25 -11.83
CA PRO A 31 8.24 -15.95 -11.03
C PRO A 31 8.47 -15.34 -9.64
N ALA A 32 8.24 -14.04 -9.46
CA ALA A 32 8.38 -13.40 -8.14
C ALA A 32 7.26 -13.83 -7.20
N LEU A 33 6.02 -13.88 -7.70
CA LEU A 33 4.87 -14.34 -6.92
C LEU A 33 4.95 -15.83 -6.59
N ALA A 34 5.43 -16.66 -7.53
CA ALA A 34 5.65 -18.08 -7.30
C ALA A 34 6.70 -18.33 -6.21
N ALA A 35 7.78 -17.55 -6.19
CA ALA A 35 8.80 -17.65 -5.15
C ALA A 35 8.30 -17.21 -3.77
N TYR A 36 7.47 -16.15 -3.71
CA TYR A 36 6.91 -15.61 -2.47
C TYR A 36 6.18 -16.67 -1.63
N ALA A 37 5.41 -17.55 -2.27
CA ALA A 37 4.67 -18.61 -1.61
C ALA A 37 5.57 -19.64 -0.87
N GLY A 38 6.83 -19.76 -1.27
CA GLY A 38 7.80 -20.67 -0.65
C GLY A 38 8.64 -20.04 0.47
N TRP A 39 8.55 -18.73 0.69
CA TRP A 39 9.32 -18.06 1.73
C TRP A 39 8.62 -18.12 3.08
N THR A 40 9.41 -18.32 4.13
CA THR A 40 8.94 -18.18 5.51
C THR A 40 8.61 -16.73 5.81
N THR A 41 7.56 -16.51 6.59
CA THR A 41 7.26 -15.21 7.20
C THR A 41 8.48 -14.70 7.98
N GLY A 42 8.90 -13.48 7.70
CA GLY A 42 10.06 -12.86 8.34
C GLY A 42 9.71 -12.07 9.60
N PRO A 43 10.74 -11.62 10.35
CA PRO A 43 10.55 -10.76 11.52
C PRO A 43 9.87 -9.43 11.20
N LEU A 44 10.19 -8.76 10.08
CA LEU A 44 9.58 -7.47 9.75
C LEU A 44 8.09 -7.61 9.46
N GLU A 45 7.72 -8.60 8.64
CA GLU A 45 6.31 -8.90 8.38
C GLU A 45 5.55 -9.18 9.67
N THR A 46 6.12 -9.95 10.60
CA THR A 46 5.48 -10.30 11.87
C THR A 46 5.30 -9.09 12.78
N LEU A 47 6.34 -8.26 12.93
CA LEU A 47 6.31 -7.08 13.79
C LEU A 47 5.37 -6.00 13.24
N GLU A 48 5.27 -5.90 11.91
CA GLU A 48 4.52 -4.84 11.27
C GLU A 48 3.13 -5.23 10.79
N GLY A 49 2.85 -6.53 10.65
CA GLY A 49 1.64 -7.05 10.01
C GLY A 49 1.57 -6.72 8.52
N LEU A 50 2.71 -6.68 7.82
CA LEU A 50 2.83 -6.22 6.43
C LEU A 50 3.50 -7.28 5.54
N GLU A 51 2.69 -8.05 4.81
CA GLU A 51 3.12 -9.14 3.91
C GLU A 51 4.16 -8.72 2.87
N GLN A 52 4.05 -7.49 2.35
CA GLN A 52 4.96 -6.99 1.32
C GLN A 52 6.41 -6.86 1.81
N LEU A 53 6.66 -6.80 3.13
CA LEU A 53 8.00 -6.74 3.69
C LEU A 53 8.79 -8.04 3.46
N ARG A 54 8.11 -9.19 3.30
CA ARG A 54 8.76 -10.47 3.00
C ARG A 54 9.56 -10.43 1.69
N PHE A 55 9.10 -9.64 0.71
CA PHE A 55 9.86 -9.42 -0.53
C PHE A 55 11.20 -8.73 -0.24
N LEU A 56 11.18 -7.68 0.59
CA LEU A 56 12.37 -6.91 0.94
C LEU A 56 13.36 -7.77 1.75
N GLU A 57 12.86 -8.55 2.71
CA GLU A 57 13.67 -9.48 3.51
C GLU A 57 14.33 -10.56 2.66
N ASN A 58 13.71 -10.96 1.55
CA ASN A 58 14.27 -11.91 0.58
C ASN A 58 15.04 -11.21 -0.57
N GLY A 59 15.50 -9.98 -0.35
CA GLY A 59 16.34 -9.23 -1.30
C GLY A 59 15.63 -8.85 -2.60
N ARG A 60 14.29 -8.89 -2.65
CA ARG A 60 13.51 -8.43 -3.79
C ARG A 60 13.17 -6.96 -3.63
N LYS A 61 13.26 -6.23 -4.74
CA LYS A 61 12.83 -4.83 -4.80
C LYS A 61 11.31 -4.78 -4.97
N VAL A 62 10.66 -3.92 -4.21
CA VAL A 62 9.26 -3.52 -4.42
C VAL A 62 9.29 -2.08 -4.91
N LEU A 63 8.76 -1.85 -6.11
CA LEU A 63 8.63 -0.51 -6.66
C LEU A 63 7.28 0.07 -6.21
N CYS A 64 7.33 1.20 -5.53
CA CYS A 64 6.14 2.02 -5.24
C CYS A 64 6.08 3.18 -6.24
N VAL A 65 4.86 3.52 -6.67
CA VAL A 65 4.60 4.67 -7.54
C VAL A 65 3.46 5.49 -6.94
N GLU A 66 3.54 6.81 -7.08
CA GLU A 66 2.44 7.69 -6.69
C GLU A 66 1.23 7.47 -7.60
N VAL A 67 0.04 7.46 -7.00
CA VAL A 67 -1.21 7.24 -7.73
C VAL A 67 -1.73 8.59 -8.23
N ASP A 68 -1.85 8.72 -9.56
CA ASP A 68 -2.66 9.80 -10.15
C ASP A 68 -4.15 9.45 -10.03
N ALA A 69 -4.81 10.10 -9.08
CA ALA A 69 -6.23 9.88 -8.81
C ALA A 69 -7.15 10.41 -9.93
N LYS A 70 -6.67 11.24 -10.86
CA LYS A 70 -7.46 11.80 -11.97
C LYS A 70 -8.79 12.43 -11.53
N GLY A 71 -8.76 13.18 -10.43
CA GLY A 71 -9.94 13.82 -9.85
C GLY A 71 -10.91 12.86 -9.14
N ARG A 72 -10.55 11.57 -9.00
CA ARG A 72 -11.31 10.60 -8.22
C ARG A 72 -11.00 10.74 -6.74
N GLN A 73 -12.02 10.54 -5.92
CA GLN A 73 -11.84 10.40 -4.48
C GLN A 73 -11.61 8.93 -4.13
N PHE A 74 -10.78 8.68 -3.10
CA PHE A 74 -10.41 7.33 -2.66
C PHE A 74 -11.07 7.02 -1.31
N TRP A 75 -11.82 5.93 -1.25
CA TRP A 75 -12.39 5.38 -0.01
C TRP A 75 -12.60 3.88 -0.16
N GLU A 76 -12.32 3.12 0.90
CA GLU A 76 -12.55 1.68 0.94
C GLU A 76 -13.92 1.39 1.57
N LEU A 77 -14.71 0.51 0.96
CA LEU A 77 -15.96 0.02 1.53
C LEU A 77 -15.66 -1.14 2.48
N ASN A 78 -15.35 -0.83 3.73
CA ASN A 78 -15.00 -1.84 4.74
C ASN A 78 -16.15 -2.11 5.71
N ASN A 79 -17.04 -1.15 5.92
CA ASN A 79 -18.15 -1.19 6.87
C ASN A 79 -19.44 -0.67 6.24
N PRO A 80 -20.62 -1.09 6.73
CA PRO A 80 -21.90 -0.53 6.28
C PRO A 80 -22.00 1.01 6.41
N SER A 81 -21.30 1.60 7.39
CA SER A 81 -21.23 3.06 7.59
C SER A 81 -20.50 3.81 6.48
N ASP A 82 -19.72 3.12 5.65
CA ASP A 82 -18.97 3.73 4.54
C ASP A 82 -19.87 3.99 3.31
N VAL A 83 -21.00 3.29 3.20
CA VAL A 83 -21.95 3.38 2.09
C VAL A 83 -22.41 4.82 1.82
N PRO A 84 -23.01 5.56 2.78
CA PRO A 84 -23.50 6.90 2.50
C PRO A 84 -22.39 7.87 2.06
N ARG A 85 -21.15 7.64 2.52
CA ARG A 85 -19.99 8.43 2.13
C ARG A 85 -19.60 8.15 0.68
N ILE A 86 -19.50 6.88 0.31
CA ILE A 86 -19.17 6.47 -1.06
C ILE A 86 -20.26 6.94 -2.03
N GLU A 87 -21.53 6.83 -1.67
CA GLU A 87 -22.65 7.30 -2.49
C GLU A 87 -22.56 8.81 -2.76
N ALA A 88 -22.26 9.62 -1.73
CA ALA A 88 -22.03 11.06 -1.89
C ALA A 88 -20.84 11.35 -2.81
N MET A 89 -19.72 10.63 -2.63
CA MET A 89 -18.54 10.76 -3.50
C MET A 89 -18.87 10.42 -4.96
N MET A 90 -19.67 9.37 -5.18
CA MET A 90 -20.11 8.96 -6.52
C MET A 90 -20.98 10.02 -7.19
N ALA A 91 -21.91 10.64 -6.44
CA ALA A 91 -22.74 11.73 -6.95
C ALA A 91 -21.90 12.96 -7.32
N GLU A 92 -20.93 13.35 -6.48
CA GLU A 92 -19.99 14.44 -6.76
C GLU A 92 -19.13 14.18 -8.00
N MET A 93 -18.82 12.91 -8.28
CA MET A 93 -18.10 12.47 -9.47
C MET A 93 -18.99 12.26 -10.71
N GLY A 94 -20.31 12.49 -10.63
CA GLY A 94 -21.25 12.30 -11.73
C GLY A 94 -21.41 10.84 -12.16
N MET A 95 -21.25 9.89 -11.22
CA MET A 95 -21.38 8.45 -11.47
C MET A 95 -22.71 7.85 -11.03
N ALA A 96 -23.55 8.63 -10.35
CA ALA A 96 -24.83 8.23 -9.77
C ALA A 96 -25.89 9.30 -10.04
#